data_AF-A0A7L2TPQ7-F1
#
_entry.id   AF-A0A7L2TPQ7-F1
#
_cell.length_a   1.000
_cell.length_b   1.000
_cell.length_c   1.000
_cell.angle_alpha   90.00
_cell.angle_beta   90.00
_cell.angle_gamma   90.00
#
_symmetry.space_group_name_H-M   'P 1'
#
loop_
_entity.id
_entity.type
_entity.pdbx_description
1 polymer ?
#
loop_
_entity_poly.entity_id
_entity_poly.type
_entity_poly.pdbx_seq_one_letter_code
_entity_poly.pdbx_strand_id
1 'polypeptide(L)'
;MSGAALGLEIVFVFFLALFLLHRYGDFKKQHRLVIIATLLAWYLCFLIVFILPLDVSTTIYNRCKLAVNSSPAESNGSYVTLAPSKQKCFKPWSYIPDGIMPIFWRVVYWTSQFLTWILLPFMQSYARSGGFSITGKIKTALIENAIYYGTYLLIFGAFLIYVAVNPNFNLQWNQLQTIGIAAANTWGLFLLVLLLGYGLVEIPRSHWNGAKRGYLLMKTYFKAAKLMTEKADAEENLEDIMEEVRKVSESIKYNHPLRKCVDTILKKCPTEYQERMGRNMDDYEDFDERQNSYPSEKSLAKLHKQVIYSVQRHRRTQVQWQILLEQAFYLEDVAKNESSATRQFVHTFHSQEPENKIIQYFYTPTVEWYWECLLRPWFYRVLAVVLATFSVIVVWSECTFFSTKPVLSLFAVFIQLAEKTYNYIYIEMACFLTIFFLSICVYSTVFRIRVFNYYYLASHHQTDAYSLLFSGM
;
A
#
# COMPACT_ATOMS: atom_id res chain seq x y z
N MET A 1 -0.38 -30.99 16.26
CA MET A 1 -1.17 -29.74 16.28
C MET A 1 -0.45 -28.52 15.69
N SER A 2 0.83 -28.58 15.29
CA SER A 2 1.58 -27.35 15.03
C SER A 2 1.55 -26.81 13.59
N GLY A 3 1.09 -27.60 12.61
CA GLY A 3 0.74 -27.08 11.26
C GLY A 3 -0.62 -26.37 11.19
N ALA A 4 -1.49 -26.55 12.20
CA ALA A 4 -2.82 -25.95 12.22
C ALA A 4 -2.77 -24.44 12.49
N ALA A 5 -1.86 -23.99 13.37
CA ALA A 5 -1.65 -22.56 13.64
C ALA A 5 -1.19 -21.82 12.37
N LEU A 6 -0.18 -22.36 11.68
CA LEU A 6 0.28 -21.84 10.40
C LEU A 6 -0.84 -21.81 9.35
N GLY A 7 -1.62 -22.89 9.23
CA GLY A 7 -2.74 -22.96 8.30
C GLY A 7 -3.83 -21.93 8.60
N LEU A 8 -4.16 -21.72 9.88
CA LEU A 8 -5.14 -20.71 10.30
C LEU A 8 -4.69 -19.29 9.98
N GLU A 9 -3.42 -18.95 10.23
CA GLU A 9 -2.88 -17.64 9.90
C GLU A 9 -2.86 -17.38 8.38
N ILE A 10 -2.42 -18.37 7.59
CA ILE A 10 -2.44 -18.30 6.13
C ILE A 10 -3.85 -18.00 5.60
N VAL A 11 -4.85 -18.74 6.11
CA VAL A 11 -6.25 -18.55 5.70
C VAL A 11 -6.79 -17.20 6.17
N PHE A 12 -6.51 -16.80 7.41
CA PHE A 12 -6.93 -15.51 7.95
C PHE A 12 -6.37 -14.33 7.13
N VAL A 13 -5.07 -14.36 6.84
CA VAL A 13 -4.39 -13.30 6.07
C VAL A 13 -4.92 -13.23 4.63
N PHE A 14 -5.28 -14.37 4.03
CA PHE A 14 -5.91 -14.40 2.71
C PHE A 14 -7.25 -13.66 2.70
N PHE A 15 -8.14 -13.96 3.67
CA PHE A 15 -9.42 -13.29 3.77
C PHE A 15 -9.28 -11.80 4.14
N LEU A 16 -8.29 -11.45 4.97
CA LEU A 16 -7.97 -10.05 5.28
C LEU A 16 -7.55 -9.29 4.02
N ALA A 17 -6.63 -9.84 3.23
CA ALA A 17 -6.18 -9.24 1.97
C ALA A 17 -7.34 -9.10 0.96
N LEU A 18 -8.19 -10.13 0.86
CA LEU A 18 -9.35 -10.13 -0.02
C LEU A 18 -10.39 -9.08 0.40
N PHE A 19 -10.66 -8.97 1.70
CA PHE A 19 -11.57 -7.97 2.26
C PHE A 19 -11.08 -6.55 1.99
N LEU A 20 -9.79 -6.29 2.22
CA LEU A 20 -9.19 -4.99 1.94
C LEU A 20 -9.22 -4.68 0.44
N LEU A 21 -8.90 -5.66 -0.42
CA LEU A 21 -8.94 -5.46 -1.87
C LEU A 21 -10.34 -5.17 -2.36
N HIS A 22 -11.35 -5.85 -1.80
CA HIS A 22 -12.75 -5.54 -2.07
C HIS A 22 -13.08 -4.12 -1.62
N ARG A 23 -12.69 -3.69 -0.42
CA ARG A 23 -12.97 -2.33 0.08
C ARG A 23 -12.43 -1.21 -0.82
N TYR A 24 -11.25 -1.40 -1.42
CA TYR A 24 -10.59 -0.37 -2.23
C TYR A 24 -10.83 -0.51 -3.74
N GLY A 25 -10.91 -1.74 -4.27
CA GLY A 25 -11.01 -2.04 -5.69
C GLY A 25 -12.40 -2.49 -6.13
N ASP A 26 -12.81 -2.13 -7.35
CA ASP A 26 -14.06 -2.61 -7.97
C ASP A 26 -13.80 -3.89 -8.77
N PHE A 27 -14.27 -5.04 -8.26
CA PHE A 27 -14.04 -6.34 -8.90
C PHE A 27 -14.76 -6.48 -10.25
N LYS A 28 -15.81 -5.70 -10.50
CA LYS A 28 -16.58 -5.75 -11.74
C LYS A 28 -15.93 -4.91 -12.83
N LYS A 29 -15.35 -3.76 -12.47
CA LYS A 29 -14.74 -2.83 -13.44
C LYS A 29 -13.30 -3.19 -13.80
N GLN A 30 -12.57 -3.80 -12.87
CA GLN A 30 -11.13 -4.02 -13.05
C GLN A 30 -10.83 -5.31 -13.80
N HIS A 31 -9.69 -5.30 -14.50
CA HIS A 31 -9.19 -6.47 -15.19
C HIS A 31 -8.81 -7.56 -14.18
N ARG A 32 -9.21 -8.82 -14.43
CA ARG A 32 -9.00 -9.95 -13.49
C ARG A 32 -7.54 -10.11 -13.08
N LEU A 33 -6.59 -9.97 -14.01
CA LEU A 33 -5.16 -10.03 -13.70
C LEU A 33 -4.69 -8.91 -12.76
N VAL A 34 -5.30 -7.73 -12.78
CA VAL A 34 -4.97 -6.65 -11.85
C VAL A 34 -5.39 -7.04 -10.44
N ILE A 35 -6.62 -7.54 -10.29
CA ILE A 35 -7.15 -8.00 -9.00
C ILE A 35 -6.29 -9.13 -8.44
N ILE A 36 -5.97 -10.14 -9.26
CA ILE A 36 -5.15 -11.29 -8.83
C ILE A 36 -3.73 -10.85 -8.46
N ALA A 37 -3.09 -10.00 -9.27
CA ALA A 37 -1.73 -9.53 -9.01
C ALA A 37 -1.66 -8.69 -7.72
N THR A 38 -2.60 -7.77 -7.52
CA THR A 38 -2.67 -6.96 -6.29
C THR A 38 -3.03 -7.82 -5.07
N LEU A 39 -3.96 -8.77 -5.19
CA LEU A 39 -4.30 -9.69 -4.10
C LEU A 39 -3.07 -10.50 -3.67
N LEU A 40 -2.36 -11.08 -4.63
CA LEU A 40 -1.17 -11.88 -4.37
C LEU A 40 -0.06 -11.05 -3.74
N ALA A 41 0.16 -9.82 -4.22
CA ALA A 41 1.12 -8.89 -3.64
C ALA A 41 0.81 -8.59 -2.16
N TRP A 42 -0.41 -8.11 -1.89
CA TRP A 42 -0.84 -7.76 -0.53
C TRP A 42 -0.83 -8.96 0.40
N TYR A 43 -1.28 -10.11 -0.09
CA TYR A 43 -1.27 -11.36 0.66
C TYR A 43 0.15 -11.74 1.09
N LEU A 44 1.12 -11.72 0.19
CA LEU A 44 2.51 -12.02 0.53
C LEU A 44 3.10 -11.01 1.52
N CYS A 45 2.84 -9.72 1.35
CA CYS A 45 3.30 -8.69 2.29
C CYS A 45 2.72 -8.87 3.69
N PHE A 46 1.41 -9.09 3.80
CA PHE A 46 0.76 -9.29 5.09
C PHE A 46 1.19 -10.59 5.74
N LEU A 47 1.40 -11.67 4.98
CA LEU A 47 1.91 -12.94 5.51
C LEU A 47 3.22 -12.75 6.27
N ILE A 48 4.14 -11.92 5.77
CA ILE A 48 5.44 -11.67 6.43
C ILE A 48 5.25 -11.16 7.86
N VAL A 49 4.26 -10.28 8.09
CA VAL A 49 3.99 -9.69 9.41
C VAL A 49 3.55 -10.74 10.44
N PHE A 50 2.77 -11.74 10.02
CA PHE A 50 2.24 -12.79 10.90
C PHE A 50 3.20 -13.96 11.07
N ILE A 51 3.92 -14.36 10.00
CA ILE A 51 4.79 -15.54 10.02
C ILE A 51 6.15 -15.27 10.69
N LEU A 52 6.68 -14.05 10.61
CA LEU A 52 7.99 -13.72 11.17
C LEU A 52 8.08 -13.96 12.70
N PRO A 53 7.08 -13.58 13.52
CA PRO A 53 7.03 -13.97 14.94
C PRO A 53 7.16 -15.48 15.18
N LEU A 54 6.50 -16.31 14.36
CA LEU A 54 6.56 -17.77 14.46
C LEU A 54 7.95 -18.32 14.10
N ASP A 55 8.61 -17.70 13.12
CA ASP A 55 9.97 -18.06 12.72
C ASP A 55 10.97 -17.73 13.83
N VAL A 56 10.81 -16.57 14.49
CA VAL A 56 11.64 -16.17 15.64
C VAL A 56 11.49 -17.16 16.80
N SER A 57 10.26 -17.53 17.18
CA SER A 57 10.03 -18.48 18.28
C SER A 57 10.55 -19.87 17.96
N THR A 58 10.37 -20.34 16.72
CA THR A 58 10.92 -21.62 16.23
C THR A 58 12.45 -21.61 16.22
N THR A 59 13.07 -20.50 15.81
CA THR A 59 14.53 -20.34 15.81
C THR A 59 15.11 -20.38 17.22
N ILE A 60 14.48 -19.71 18.19
CA ILE A 60 14.92 -19.73 19.60
C ILE A 60 14.81 -21.15 20.17
N TYR A 61 13.71 -21.86 19.89
CA TYR A 61 13.56 -23.25 20.29
C TYR A 61 14.64 -24.16 19.68
N ASN A 62 14.94 -24.00 18.39
CA ASN A 62 15.97 -24.78 17.71
C ASN A 62 17.37 -24.49 18.26
N ARG A 63 17.69 -23.23 18.62
CA ARG A 63 18.93 -22.88 19.31
C ARG A 63 19.05 -23.55 20.68
N CYS A 64 17.97 -23.57 21.46
CA CYS A 64 17.92 -24.28 22.74
C CYS A 64 18.22 -25.78 22.53
N LYS A 65 17.56 -26.42 21.56
CA LYS A 65 17.77 -27.84 21.25
C LYS A 65 19.22 -28.14 20.86
N LEU A 66 19.83 -27.27 20.04
CA LEU A 66 21.24 -27.40 19.68
C LEU A 66 22.14 -27.26 20.90
N ALA A 67 21.93 -26.25 21.75
CA ALA A 67 22.71 -26.02 22.96
C ALA A 67 22.70 -27.24 23.91
N VAL A 68 21.52 -27.84 24.12
CA VAL A 68 21.37 -29.05 24.93
C VAL A 68 22.09 -30.25 24.30
N ASN A 69 22.00 -30.42 22.98
CA ASN A 69 22.67 -31.52 22.29
C ASN A 69 24.20 -31.36 22.22
N SER A 70 24.71 -30.13 22.20
CA SER A 70 26.15 -29.83 22.22
C SER A 70 26.76 -29.82 23.62
N SER A 71 25.95 -29.93 24.68
CA SER A 71 26.44 -30.10 26.05
C SER A 71 26.96 -31.53 26.20
N PRO A 72 28.26 -31.77 26.44
CA PRO A 72 28.76 -33.14 26.60
C PRO A 72 28.08 -33.77 27.81
N ALA A 73 27.57 -35.00 27.63
CA ALA A 73 27.18 -35.83 28.76
C ALA A 73 28.41 -36.00 29.65
N GLU A 74 28.33 -35.53 30.90
CA GLU A 74 29.38 -35.73 31.91
C GLU A 74 29.78 -37.21 31.95
N SER A 75 30.94 -37.53 31.39
CA SER A 75 31.59 -38.82 31.58
C SER A 75 32.22 -38.82 32.96
N ASN A 76 31.56 -39.51 33.90
CA ASN A 76 32.09 -40.12 35.12
C ASN A 76 33.29 -39.41 35.79
N GLY A 77 33.00 -38.42 36.62
CA GLY A 77 33.92 -37.90 37.64
C GLY A 77 33.14 -37.57 38.91
N SER A 78 33.33 -38.37 39.95
CA SER A 78 32.70 -38.23 41.25
C SER A 78 33.18 -36.97 41.98
N TYR A 79 32.54 -35.84 41.73
CA TYR A 79 32.56 -34.68 42.63
C TYR A 79 31.15 -34.09 42.71
N VAL A 80 30.61 -34.03 43.92
CA VAL A 80 29.33 -33.41 44.23
C VAL A 80 29.49 -31.90 44.08
N THR A 81 29.22 -31.40 42.90
CA THR A 81 28.92 -29.99 42.62
C THR A 81 27.61 -29.95 41.87
N LEU A 82 26.66 -29.13 42.34
CA LEU A 82 25.30 -29.03 41.82
C LEU A 82 25.30 -29.05 40.28
N ALA A 83 24.86 -30.18 39.71
CA ALA A 83 24.67 -30.31 38.27
C ALA A 83 23.74 -29.19 37.78
N PRO A 84 24.07 -28.47 36.68
CA PRO A 84 23.09 -27.64 36.03
C PRO A 84 21.98 -28.58 35.56
N SER A 85 20.77 -28.41 36.11
CA SER A 85 19.60 -29.21 35.75
C SER A 85 19.52 -29.35 34.23
N LYS A 86 19.43 -30.60 33.72
CA LYS A 86 19.19 -30.89 32.29
C LYS A 86 18.19 -29.86 31.73
N GLN A 87 18.71 -28.92 30.94
CA GLN A 87 17.94 -27.77 30.48
C GLN A 87 16.89 -28.28 29.49
N LYS A 88 15.65 -28.49 29.94
CA LYS A 88 14.57 -29.00 29.08
C LYS A 88 14.04 -27.86 28.23
N CYS A 89 14.25 -27.93 26.91
CA CYS A 89 13.62 -27.01 25.97
C CYS A 89 12.15 -27.37 25.80
N PHE A 90 11.25 -26.42 26.06
CA PHE A 90 9.81 -26.61 25.83
C PHE A 90 9.46 -26.28 24.39
N LYS A 91 8.67 -27.14 23.74
CA LYS A 91 8.24 -26.91 22.38
C LYS A 91 7.17 -25.79 22.34
N PRO A 92 7.30 -24.75 21.49
CA PRO A 92 6.27 -23.73 21.36
C PRO A 92 4.99 -24.32 20.75
N TRP A 93 3.85 -23.77 21.12
CA TRP A 93 2.54 -24.20 20.62
C TRP A 93 2.43 -24.07 19.07
N SER A 94 3.02 -23.00 18.56
CA SER A 94 3.14 -22.61 17.15
C SER A 94 4.31 -23.25 16.39
N TYR A 95 5.04 -24.23 16.98
CA TYR A 95 6.27 -24.76 16.37
C TYR A 95 6.07 -25.24 14.92
N ILE A 96 6.85 -24.75 13.98
CA ILE A 96 6.77 -25.22 12.60
C ILE A 96 7.81 -26.34 12.38
N PRO A 97 7.43 -27.49 11.79
CA PRO A 97 8.38 -28.56 11.48
C PRO A 97 9.55 -28.11 10.61
N ASP A 98 10.73 -28.70 10.87
CA ASP A 98 11.95 -28.42 10.13
C ASP A 98 11.75 -28.67 8.62
N GLY A 99 12.28 -27.76 7.79
CA GLY A 99 12.17 -27.82 6.32
C GLY A 99 11.00 -27.04 5.72
N ILE A 100 9.90 -26.81 6.45
CA ILE A 100 8.75 -26.04 5.93
C ILE A 100 9.10 -24.56 5.80
N MET A 101 9.73 -23.97 6.83
CA MET A 101 10.03 -22.53 6.86
C MET A 101 10.99 -22.08 5.72
N PRO A 102 12.08 -22.80 5.40
CA PRO A 102 12.91 -22.46 4.24
C PRO A 102 12.19 -22.56 2.89
N ILE A 103 11.27 -23.52 2.73
CA ILE A 103 10.45 -23.66 1.51
C ILE A 103 9.49 -22.47 1.42
N PHE A 104 8.81 -22.14 2.53
CA PHE A 104 7.91 -20.99 2.62
C PHE A 104 8.60 -19.69 2.20
N TRP A 105 9.75 -19.37 2.82
CA TRP A 105 10.50 -18.16 2.48
C TRP A 105 11.01 -18.16 1.03
N ARG A 106 11.37 -19.32 0.48
CA ARG A 106 11.73 -19.44 -0.95
C ARG A 106 10.55 -19.11 -1.87
N VAL A 107 9.36 -19.62 -1.55
CA VAL A 107 8.13 -19.31 -2.31
C VAL A 107 7.81 -17.83 -2.21
N VAL A 108 7.81 -17.25 -1.00
CA VAL A 108 7.57 -15.81 -0.80
C VAL A 108 8.58 -14.98 -1.58
N TYR A 109 9.88 -15.29 -1.47
CA TYR A 109 10.94 -14.56 -2.15
C TYR A 109 10.75 -14.55 -3.67
N TRP A 110 10.67 -15.73 -4.31
CA TRP A 110 10.59 -15.79 -5.78
C TRP A 110 9.28 -15.26 -6.33
N THR A 111 8.18 -15.46 -5.61
CA THR A 111 6.88 -14.91 -6.01
C THR A 111 6.90 -13.38 -5.93
N SER A 112 7.44 -12.80 -4.85
CA SER A 112 7.60 -11.35 -4.73
C SER A 112 8.52 -10.78 -5.81
N GLN A 113 9.65 -11.42 -6.12
CA GLN A 113 10.53 -10.98 -7.21
C GLN A 113 9.82 -10.99 -8.57
N PHE A 114 9.07 -12.05 -8.88
CA PHE A 114 8.28 -12.11 -10.12
C PHE A 114 7.21 -11.01 -10.18
N LEU A 115 6.52 -10.76 -9.06
CA LEU A 115 5.49 -9.73 -8.98
C LEU A 115 6.06 -8.33 -9.19
N THR A 116 7.11 -7.98 -8.42
CA THR A 116 7.69 -6.64 -8.41
C THR A 116 8.37 -6.28 -9.73
N TRP A 117 9.12 -7.21 -10.34
CA TRP A 117 9.92 -6.89 -11.53
C TRP A 117 9.23 -7.18 -12.86
N ILE A 118 8.26 -8.09 -12.89
CA ILE A 118 7.64 -8.53 -14.15
C ILE A 118 6.15 -8.19 -14.16
N LEU A 119 5.36 -8.79 -13.27
CA LEU A 119 3.90 -8.76 -13.40
C LEU A 119 3.31 -7.37 -13.14
N LEU A 120 3.66 -6.72 -12.03
CA LEU A 120 3.07 -5.44 -11.63
C LEU A 120 3.45 -4.29 -12.59
N PRO A 121 4.73 -4.07 -12.97
CA PRO A 121 5.10 -3.05 -13.94
C PRO A 121 4.45 -3.27 -15.32
N PHE A 122 4.39 -4.54 -15.77
CA PHE A 122 3.72 -4.88 -17.02
C PHE A 122 2.23 -4.53 -16.98
N MET A 123 1.53 -4.94 -15.92
CA MET A 123 0.10 -4.67 -15.77
C MET A 123 -0.19 -3.18 -15.61
N GLN A 124 0.72 -2.39 -15.00
CA GLN A 124 0.59 -0.94 -14.89
C GLN A 124 0.60 -0.28 -16.28
N SER A 125 1.58 -0.61 -17.12
CA SER A 125 1.67 -0.10 -18.49
C SER A 125 0.51 -0.61 -19.37
N TYR A 126 0.10 -1.86 -19.18
CA TYR A 126 -1.05 -2.44 -19.88
C TYR A 126 -2.36 -1.71 -19.53
N ALA A 127 -2.62 -1.46 -18.25
CA ALA A 127 -3.83 -0.77 -17.79
C ALA A 127 -3.91 0.68 -18.29
N ARG A 128 -2.77 1.35 -18.49
CA ARG A 128 -2.68 2.72 -18.99
C ARG A 128 -2.60 2.83 -20.52
N SER A 129 -2.47 1.71 -21.23
CA SER A 129 -2.33 1.75 -22.69
C SER A 129 -3.64 2.13 -23.39
N GLY A 130 -3.56 3.06 -24.35
CA GLY A 130 -4.69 3.48 -25.19
C GLY A 130 -4.93 2.61 -26.42
N GLY A 131 -4.24 1.47 -26.53
CA GLY A 131 -4.38 0.55 -27.66
C GLY A 131 -5.80 -0.02 -27.78
N PHE A 132 -6.31 -0.11 -29.00
CA PHE A 132 -7.66 -0.62 -29.27
C PHE A 132 -7.73 -2.17 -29.30
N SER A 133 -6.60 -2.84 -29.51
CA SER A 133 -6.48 -4.30 -29.51
C SER A 133 -5.63 -4.81 -28.33
N ILE A 134 -5.88 -6.04 -27.87
CA ILE A 134 -5.10 -6.67 -26.79
C ILE A 134 -3.62 -6.76 -27.18
N THR A 135 -3.33 -7.13 -28.44
CA THR A 135 -1.96 -7.19 -28.97
C THR A 135 -1.30 -5.82 -29.00
N GLY A 136 -2.03 -4.77 -29.36
CA GLY A 136 -1.56 -3.38 -29.29
C GLY A 136 -1.21 -2.98 -27.86
N LYS A 137 -2.07 -3.30 -26.90
CA LYS A 137 -1.82 -3.02 -25.47
C LYS A 137 -0.59 -3.76 -24.93
N ILE A 138 -0.45 -5.05 -25.24
CA ILE A 138 0.73 -5.85 -24.84
C ILE A 138 2.01 -5.27 -25.46
N LYS A 139 1.98 -4.94 -26.75
CA LYS A 139 3.14 -4.34 -27.44
C LYS A 139 3.54 -3.01 -26.80
N THR A 140 2.58 -2.13 -26.53
CA THR A 140 2.85 -0.85 -25.85
C THR A 140 3.40 -1.08 -24.45
N ALA A 141 2.83 -2.00 -23.67
CA ALA A 141 3.30 -2.30 -22.33
C ALA A 141 4.73 -2.87 -22.31
N LEU A 142 5.07 -3.74 -23.26
CA LEU A 142 6.42 -4.27 -23.42
C LEU A 142 7.42 -3.18 -23.82
N ILE A 143 7.06 -2.31 -24.77
CA ILE A 143 7.93 -1.20 -25.20
C ILE A 143 8.18 -0.22 -24.05
N GLU A 144 7.13 0.21 -23.33
CA GLU A 144 7.27 1.14 -22.21
C GLU A 144 8.18 0.55 -21.11
N ASN A 145 8.01 -0.73 -20.75
CA ASN A 145 8.87 -1.39 -19.77
C ASN A 145 10.29 -1.65 -20.30
N ALA A 146 10.46 -2.01 -21.57
CA ALA A 146 11.77 -2.22 -22.18
C ALA A 146 12.58 -0.92 -22.24
N ILE A 147 11.94 0.23 -22.50
CA ILE A 147 12.58 1.53 -22.41
C ILE A 147 13.02 1.79 -20.97
N TYR A 148 12.13 1.60 -19.99
CA TYR A 148 12.44 1.81 -18.58
C TYR A 148 13.64 0.95 -18.14
N TYR A 149 13.56 -0.37 -18.27
CA TYR A 149 14.65 -1.27 -17.89
C TYR A 149 15.90 -1.10 -18.73
N GLY A 150 15.75 -0.80 -20.03
CA GLY A 150 16.86 -0.53 -20.93
C GLY A 150 17.67 0.70 -20.50
N THR A 151 17.01 1.76 -20.03
CA THR A 151 17.71 2.94 -19.50
C THR A 151 18.52 2.63 -18.23
N TYR A 152 17.97 1.86 -17.29
CA TYR A 152 18.73 1.41 -16.11
C TYR A 152 19.91 0.52 -16.48
N LEU A 153 19.71 -0.39 -17.43
CA LEU A 153 20.77 -1.29 -17.89
C LEU A 153 21.89 -0.52 -18.58
N LEU A 154 21.58 0.52 -19.36
CA LEU A 154 22.57 1.41 -19.97
C LEU A 154 23.40 2.13 -18.89
N ILE A 155 22.73 2.75 -17.90
CA ILE A 155 23.40 3.45 -16.79
C ILE A 155 24.31 2.48 -16.02
N PHE A 156 23.79 1.30 -15.68
CA PHE A 156 24.56 0.26 -15.00
C PHE A 156 25.75 -0.21 -15.85
N GLY A 157 25.55 -0.42 -17.15
CA GLY A 157 26.61 -0.79 -18.09
C GLY A 157 27.72 0.26 -18.18
N ALA A 158 27.38 1.55 -18.17
CA ALA A 158 28.37 2.63 -18.14
C ALA A 158 29.22 2.60 -16.85
N PHE A 159 28.60 2.35 -15.70
CA PHE A 159 29.33 2.16 -14.44
C PHE A 159 30.23 0.91 -14.48
N LEU A 160 29.78 -0.19 -15.06
CA LEU A 160 30.61 -1.39 -15.21
C LEU A 160 31.81 -1.16 -16.13
N ILE A 161 31.64 -0.44 -17.23
CA ILE A 161 32.75 -0.06 -18.11
C ILE A 161 33.75 0.81 -17.35
N TYR A 162 33.27 1.80 -16.59
CA TYR A 162 34.14 2.65 -15.77
C TYR A 162 34.98 1.83 -14.76
N VAL A 163 34.38 0.84 -14.09
CA VAL A 163 35.12 -0.02 -13.15
C VAL A 163 36.06 -0.97 -13.89
N ALA A 164 35.63 -1.55 -15.02
CA ALA A 164 36.45 -2.49 -15.80
C ALA A 164 37.68 -1.86 -16.45
N VAL A 165 37.63 -0.56 -16.78
CA VAL A 165 38.78 0.19 -17.33
C VAL A 165 39.80 0.56 -16.25
N ASN A 166 39.43 0.54 -14.96
CA ASN A 166 40.36 0.80 -13.88
C ASN A 166 41.26 -0.43 -13.64
N PRO A 167 42.57 -0.36 -13.90
CA PRO A 167 43.48 -1.52 -13.85
C PRO A 167 43.67 -2.11 -12.44
N ASN A 168 43.19 -1.41 -11.41
CA ASN A 168 43.25 -1.86 -10.01
C ASN A 168 42.09 -2.79 -9.62
N PHE A 169 41.06 -2.95 -10.47
CA PHE A 169 39.87 -3.74 -10.16
C PHE A 169 39.66 -4.90 -11.15
N ASN A 170 40.00 -6.12 -10.73
CA ASN A 170 39.68 -7.33 -11.48
C ASN A 170 38.28 -7.83 -11.10
N LEU A 171 37.26 -7.45 -11.88
CA LEU A 171 35.87 -7.85 -11.63
C LEU A 171 35.61 -9.30 -12.06
N GLN A 172 35.41 -10.19 -11.10
CA GLN A 172 34.89 -11.54 -11.34
C GLN A 172 33.36 -11.56 -11.32
N TRP A 173 32.73 -12.49 -12.05
CA TRP A 173 31.27 -12.66 -12.07
C TRP A 173 30.65 -12.82 -10.66
N ASN A 174 31.31 -13.59 -9.78
CA ASN A 174 30.83 -13.79 -8.41
C ASN A 174 30.84 -12.49 -7.58
N GLN A 175 31.83 -11.62 -7.81
CA GLN A 175 31.90 -10.31 -7.16
C GLN A 175 30.81 -9.39 -7.69
N LEU A 176 30.56 -9.41 -9.00
CA LEU A 176 29.47 -8.65 -9.62
C LEU A 176 28.10 -9.06 -9.07
N GLN A 177 27.85 -10.36 -8.92
CA GLN A 177 26.63 -10.88 -8.29
C GLN A 177 26.50 -10.39 -6.83
N THR A 178 27.61 -10.43 -6.08
CA THR A 178 27.63 -9.96 -4.69
C THR A 178 27.34 -8.46 -4.61
N ILE A 179 27.93 -7.65 -5.50
CA ILE A 179 27.66 -6.20 -5.59
C ILE A 179 26.19 -5.95 -5.94
N GLY A 180 25.62 -6.70 -6.88
CA GLY A 180 24.20 -6.58 -7.26
C GLY A 180 23.25 -6.86 -6.10
N ILE A 181 23.50 -7.94 -5.35
CA ILE A 181 22.72 -8.29 -4.15
C ILE A 181 22.88 -7.21 -3.07
N ALA A 182 24.11 -6.77 -2.81
CA ALA A 182 24.38 -5.72 -1.83
C ALA A 182 23.71 -4.40 -2.21
N ALA A 183 23.76 -4.00 -3.49
CA ALA A 183 23.13 -2.78 -3.98
C ALA A 183 21.60 -2.84 -3.88
N ALA A 184 20.98 -3.95 -4.26
CA ALA A 184 19.54 -4.14 -4.14
C ALA A 184 19.07 -4.07 -2.67
N ASN A 185 19.80 -4.73 -1.76
CA ASN A 185 19.51 -4.67 -0.34
C ASN A 185 19.73 -3.26 0.24
N THR A 186 20.79 -2.56 -0.19
CA THR A 186 21.08 -1.20 0.26
C THR A 186 20.00 -0.23 -0.20
N TRP A 187 19.50 -0.35 -1.44
CA TRP A 187 18.39 0.45 -1.93
C TRP A 187 17.11 0.23 -1.11
N GLY A 188 16.77 -1.03 -0.83
CA GLY A 188 15.62 -1.38 0.00
C GLY A 188 15.73 -0.82 1.43
N LEU A 189 16.89 -0.98 2.06
CA LEU A 189 17.16 -0.44 3.40
C LEU A 189 17.14 1.08 3.42
N PHE A 190 17.70 1.74 2.42
CA PHE A 190 17.68 3.19 2.29
C PHE A 190 16.25 3.73 2.21
N LEU A 191 15.41 3.13 1.35
CA LEU A 191 13.99 3.48 1.27
C LEU A 191 13.27 3.21 2.59
N LEU A 192 13.54 2.07 3.24
CA LEU A 192 12.95 1.73 4.53
C LEU A 192 13.32 2.76 5.60
N VAL A 193 14.57 3.17 5.69
CA VAL A 193 15.03 4.20 6.65
C VAL A 193 14.31 5.53 6.42
N LEU A 194 14.16 5.98 5.17
CA LEU A 194 13.45 7.22 4.86
C LEU A 194 11.95 7.14 5.20
N LEU A 195 11.28 6.06 4.79
CA LEU A 195 9.85 5.87 5.01
C LEU A 195 9.54 5.67 6.49
N LEU A 196 10.30 4.82 7.17
CA LEU A 196 10.16 4.55 8.59
C LEU A 196 10.48 5.81 9.41
N GLY A 197 11.55 6.52 9.08
CA GLY A 197 11.95 7.75 9.78
C GLY A 197 10.85 8.82 9.80
N TYR A 198 10.17 9.03 8.67
CA TYR A 198 9.00 9.91 8.63
C TYR A 198 7.82 9.36 9.45
N GLY A 199 7.51 8.07 9.27
CA GLY A 199 6.36 7.42 9.93
C GLY A 199 6.45 7.42 11.47
N LEU A 200 7.65 7.19 12.01
CA LEU A 200 7.93 7.18 13.46
C LEU A 200 7.61 8.53 14.14
N VAL A 201 7.73 9.65 13.41
CA VAL A 201 7.46 10.99 13.92
C VAL A 201 6.06 11.47 13.57
N GLU A 202 5.65 11.29 12.31
CA GLU A 202 4.39 11.84 11.82
C GLU A 202 3.16 11.13 12.41
N ILE A 203 3.22 9.82 12.70
CA ILE A 203 2.06 9.11 13.25
C ILE A 203 1.70 9.61 14.66
N PRO A 204 2.61 9.61 15.66
CA PRO A 204 2.29 10.18 16.97
C PRO A 204 1.88 11.65 16.89
N ARG A 205 2.58 12.45 16.07
CA ARG A 205 2.27 13.87 15.86
C ARG A 205 0.87 14.08 15.28
N SER A 206 0.47 13.23 14.33
CA SER A 206 -0.85 13.27 13.69
C SER A 206 -1.96 12.98 14.70
N HIS A 207 -1.79 11.98 15.57
CA HIS A 207 -2.76 11.68 16.63
C HIS A 207 -2.80 12.79 17.69
N TRP A 208 -1.64 13.31 18.11
CA TRP A 208 -1.57 14.41 19.07
C TRP A 208 -2.28 15.68 18.55
N ASN A 209 -2.01 16.04 17.30
CA ASN A 209 -2.68 17.18 16.68
C ASN A 209 -4.17 16.91 16.40
N GLY A 210 -4.56 15.66 16.13
CA GLY A 210 -5.95 15.25 16.02
C GLY A 210 -6.75 15.42 17.32
N ALA A 211 -6.07 15.38 18.47
CA ALA A 211 -6.67 15.65 19.78
C ALA A 211 -6.80 17.15 20.13
N LYS A 212 -6.23 18.05 19.32
CA LYS A 212 -6.38 19.49 19.54
C LYS A 212 -7.72 19.94 18.97
N ARG A 213 -8.51 20.62 19.81
CA ARG A 213 -9.80 21.21 19.43
C ARG A 213 -9.61 22.15 18.24
N GLY A 214 -10.50 22.05 17.25
CA GLY A 214 -10.49 22.89 16.05
C GLY A 214 -9.34 22.65 15.05
N TYR A 215 -8.23 21.99 15.44
CA TYR A 215 -7.09 21.77 14.54
C TYR A 215 -7.48 20.92 13.33
N LEU A 216 -8.20 19.82 13.57
CA LEU A 216 -8.62 18.92 12.50
C LEU A 216 -9.58 19.60 11.53
N LEU A 217 -10.50 20.43 12.03
CA LEU A 217 -11.42 21.22 11.23
C LEU A 217 -10.67 22.21 10.31
N MET A 218 -9.76 23.01 10.88
CA MET A 218 -8.94 23.95 10.10
C MET A 218 -8.08 23.25 9.05
N LYS A 219 -7.49 22.10 9.40
CA LYS A 219 -6.72 21.27 8.46
C LYS A 219 -7.62 20.75 7.32
N THR A 220 -8.85 20.37 7.61
CA THR A 220 -9.82 19.91 6.61
C THR A 220 -10.24 21.04 5.68
N TYR A 221 -10.52 22.24 6.18
CA TYR A 221 -10.80 23.40 5.33
C TYR A 221 -9.65 23.76 4.40
N PHE A 222 -8.41 23.74 4.89
CA PHE A 222 -7.24 23.98 4.04
C PHE A 222 -7.12 22.92 2.93
N LYS A 223 -7.36 21.65 3.26
CA LYS A 223 -7.40 20.58 2.26
C LYS A 223 -8.55 20.75 1.27
N ALA A 224 -9.71 21.20 1.73
CA ALA A 224 -10.88 21.44 0.89
C ALA A 224 -10.58 22.52 -0.14
N ALA A 225 -10.01 23.66 0.28
CA ALA A 225 -9.59 24.71 -0.63
C ALA A 225 -8.63 24.18 -1.71
N LYS A 226 -7.62 23.38 -1.32
CA LYS A 226 -6.67 22.77 -2.27
C LYS A 226 -7.34 21.79 -3.23
N LEU A 227 -8.19 20.91 -2.71
CA LEU A 227 -8.86 19.89 -3.51
C LEU A 227 -9.91 20.50 -4.47
N MET A 228 -10.52 21.62 -4.08
CA MET A 228 -11.43 22.37 -4.95
C MET A 228 -10.70 22.87 -6.21
N THR A 229 -9.49 23.41 -6.06
CA THR A 229 -8.64 23.80 -7.20
C THR A 229 -8.30 22.58 -8.06
N GLU A 230 -7.83 21.48 -7.46
CA GLU A 230 -7.49 20.26 -8.21
C GLU A 230 -8.71 19.65 -8.94
N LYS A 231 -9.91 19.80 -8.37
CA LYS A 231 -11.17 19.38 -8.98
C LYS A 231 -11.49 20.26 -10.19
N ALA A 232 -11.41 21.59 -10.05
CA ALA A 232 -11.65 22.54 -11.13
C ALA A 232 -10.68 22.28 -12.30
N ASP A 233 -9.38 22.14 -12.01
CA ASP A 233 -8.36 21.80 -13.03
C ASP A 233 -8.72 20.48 -13.74
N ALA A 234 -9.19 19.47 -13.00
CA ALA A 234 -9.53 18.18 -13.60
C ALA A 234 -10.81 18.22 -14.45
N GLU A 235 -11.73 19.12 -14.13
CA GLU A 235 -12.97 19.38 -14.87
C GLU A 235 -12.68 20.12 -16.19
N GLU A 236 -11.88 21.19 -16.14
CA GLU A 236 -11.40 21.93 -17.33
C GLU A 236 -10.63 21.02 -18.29
N ASN A 237 -9.64 20.26 -17.77
CA ASN A 237 -8.89 19.31 -18.59
C ASN A 237 -9.79 18.23 -19.23
N LEU A 238 -10.89 17.85 -18.57
CA LEU A 238 -11.83 16.89 -19.14
C LEU A 238 -12.63 17.55 -20.28
N GLU A 239 -13.11 18.77 -20.09
CA GLU A 239 -13.82 19.56 -21.11
C GLU A 239 -12.98 19.72 -22.38
N ASP A 240 -11.71 20.13 -22.25
CA ASP A 240 -10.78 20.28 -23.37
C ASP A 240 -10.65 18.98 -24.19
N ILE A 241 -10.45 17.85 -23.50
CA ILE A 241 -10.29 16.54 -24.14
C ILE A 241 -11.62 16.10 -24.77
N MET A 242 -12.76 16.41 -24.16
CA MET A 242 -14.07 16.11 -24.76
C MET A 242 -14.31 16.90 -26.04
N GLU A 243 -13.80 18.14 -26.13
CA GLU A 243 -13.83 18.94 -27.36
C GLU A 243 -12.95 18.32 -28.46
N GLU A 244 -11.75 17.83 -28.13
CA GLU A 244 -10.91 17.09 -29.07
C GLU A 244 -11.60 15.81 -29.58
N VAL A 245 -12.25 15.06 -28.69
CA VAL A 245 -13.03 13.87 -29.06
C VAL A 245 -14.16 14.22 -30.01
N ARG A 246 -14.86 15.34 -29.75
CA ARG A 246 -15.92 15.84 -30.63
C ARG A 246 -15.39 16.16 -32.03
N LYS A 247 -14.31 16.94 -32.13
CA LYS A 247 -13.66 17.29 -33.41
C LYS A 247 -13.23 16.03 -34.19
N VAL A 248 -12.69 15.03 -33.50
CA VAL A 248 -12.30 13.74 -34.12
C VAL A 248 -13.53 12.93 -34.54
N SER A 249 -14.61 12.97 -33.77
CA SER A 249 -15.85 12.27 -34.12
C SER A 249 -16.51 12.86 -35.36
N GLU A 250 -16.55 14.18 -35.47
CA GLU A 250 -17.09 14.94 -36.60
C GLU A 250 -16.24 14.75 -37.88
N SER A 251 -14.91 14.68 -37.75
CA SER A 251 -14.02 14.48 -38.91
C SER A 251 -14.02 13.06 -39.49
N ILE A 252 -14.28 12.02 -38.69
CA ILE A 252 -14.27 10.62 -39.14
C ILE A 252 -15.69 10.14 -39.44
N LYS A 253 -16.02 10.05 -40.73
CA LYS A 253 -17.32 9.55 -41.23
C LYS A 253 -17.60 8.09 -40.83
N TYR A 254 -18.88 7.71 -40.80
CA TYR A 254 -19.36 6.37 -40.40
C TYR A 254 -18.73 5.21 -41.19
N ASN A 255 -18.44 5.40 -42.47
CA ASN A 255 -17.90 4.35 -43.35
C ASN A 255 -16.37 4.13 -43.20
N HIS A 256 -15.68 4.95 -42.40
CA HIS A 256 -14.23 4.86 -42.29
C HIS A 256 -13.81 3.71 -41.33
N PRO A 257 -12.75 2.92 -41.64
CA PRO A 257 -12.31 1.81 -40.78
C PRO A 257 -11.93 2.24 -39.35
N LEU A 258 -11.45 3.48 -39.18
CA LEU A 258 -11.11 4.06 -37.87
C LEU A 258 -12.35 4.45 -37.02
N ARG A 259 -13.56 4.42 -37.57
CA ARG A 259 -14.78 4.75 -36.80
C ARG A 259 -14.96 3.84 -35.59
N LYS A 260 -14.65 2.54 -35.73
CA LYS A 260 -14.64 1.58 -34.61
C LYS A 260 -13.74 2.02 -33.45
N CYS A 261 -12.62 2.68 -33.76
CA CYS A 261 -11.71 3.22 -32.74
C CYS A 261 -12.36 4.41 -32.02
N VAL A 262 -12.97 5.33 -32.77
CA VAL A 262 -13.72 6.47 -32.20
C VAL A 262 -14.88 6.00 -31.33
N ASP A 263 -15.67 5.03 -31.78
CA ASP A 263 -16.79 4.49 -31.01
C ASP A 263 -16.29 3.85 -29.69
N THR A 264 -15.10 3.26 -29.70
CA THR A 264 -14.45 2.74 -28.50
C THR A 264 -14.05 3.86 -27.54
N ILE A 265 -13.58 5.00 -28.06
CA ILE A 265 -13.29 6.21 -27.27
C ILE A 265 -14.58 6.77 -26.66
N LEU A 266 -15.63 6.93 -27.47
CA LEU A 266 -16.92 7.50 -27.04
C LEU A 266 -17.54 6.69 -25.90
N LYS A 267 -17.43 5.35 -25.94
CA LYS A 267 -17.87 4.46 -24.84
C LYS A 267 -17.15 4.71 -23.51
N LYS A 268 -15.98 5.37 -23.52
CA LYS A 268 -15.24 5.73 -22.30
C LYS A 268 -15.56 7.13 -21.79
N CYS A 269 -16.19 7.97 -22.59
CA CYS A 269 -16.65 9.29 -22.17
C CYS A 269 -17.80 9.19 -21.15
N PRO A 270 -18.01 10.20 -20.28
CA PRO A 270 -19.16 10.24 -19.38
C PRO A 270 -20.48 10.29 -20.18
N THR A 271 -21.55 9.76 -19.60
CA THR A 271 -22.88 9.67 -20.26
C THR A 271 -23.41 11.03 -20.70
N GLU A 272 -23.18 12.08 -19.89
CA GLU A 272 -23.57 13.46 -20.21
C GLU A 272 -22.94 13.95 -21.53
N TYR A 273 -21.69 13.58 -21.79
CA TYR A 273 -20.98 13.94 -23.02
C TYR A 273 -21.40 13.05 -24.20
N GLN A 274 -21.69 11.77 -23.95
CA GLN A 274 -22.20 10.85 -24.98
C GLN A 274 -23.54 11.34 -25.55
N GLU A 275 -24.45 11.77 -24.68
CA GLU A 275 -25.77 12.28 -25.10
C GLU A 275 -25.67 13.59 -25.87
N ARG A 276 -24.81 14.52 -25.42
CA ARG A 276 -24.55 15.80 -26.11
C ARG A 276 -23.93 15.59 -27.51
N MET A 277 -23.05 14.61 -27.66
CA MET A 277 -22.46 14.27 -28.96
C MET A 277 -23.44 13.54 -29.88
N GLY A 278 -24.29 12.66 -29.34
CA GLY A 278 -25.28 11.91 -30.11
C GLY A 278 -26.34 12.80 -30.77
N ARG A 279 -26.78 13.86 -30.08
CA ARG A 279 -27.82 14.77 -30.60
C ARG A 279 -27.37 15.66 -31.76
N ASN A 280 -26.07 15.90 -31.92
CA ASN A 280 -25.55 16.83 -32.95
C ASN A 280 -25.07 16.11 -34.23
N MET A 281 -25.13 14.77 -34.28
CA MET A 281 -24.68 13.98 -35.43
C MET A 281 -25.75 13.78 -36.50
N ASP A 282 -27.02 14.03 -36.17
CA ASP A 282 -28.16 13.75 -37.06
C ASP A 282 -28.40 14.86 -38.12
N ASP A 283 -27.76 16.03 -37.99
CA ASP A 283 -28.08 17.24 -38.78
C ASP A 283 -27.00 17.69 -39.80
N TYR A 284 -25.96 16.89 -40.07
CA TYR A 284 -24.88 17.34 -40.98
C TYR A 284 -24.95 16.69 -42.37
N GLU A 285 -25.88 17.17 -43.20
CA GLU A 285 -25.70 17.14 -44.66
C GLU A 285 -25.08 18.49 -45.08
N ASP A 286 -23.80 18.51 -45.48
CA ASP A 286 -23.42 19.51 -46.49
C ASP A 286 -22.15 19.20 -47.30
N PHE A 287 -22.21 19.71 -48.53
CA PHE A 287 -21.27 19.69 -49.64
C PHE A 287 -19.93 20.38 -49.30
N ASP A 288 -18.90 19.63 -48.95
CA ASP A 288 -17.51 20.05 -49.24
C ASP A 288 -16.55 18.87 -49.03
N GLU A 289 -15.96 18.35 -50.11
CA GLU A 289 -14.79 17.47 -50.08
C GLU A 289 -13.54 18.28 -49.68
N ARG A 290 -13.57 18.90 -48.49
CA ARG A 290 -12.33 19.39 -47.91
C ARG A 290 -11.49 18.18 -47.56
N GLN A 291 -10.25 18.23 -48.00
CA GLN A 291 -9.20 17.25 -47.83
C GLN A 291 -8.85 17.12 -46.34
N ASN A 292 -9.77 16.55 -45.56
CA ASN A 292 -9.62 16.35 -44.13
C ASN A 292 -8.49 15.34 -43.93
N SER A 293 -7.36 15.83 -43.42
CA SER A 293 -6.25 14.98 -42.99
C SER A 293 -6.76 14.10 -41.85
N TYR A 294 -7.12 12.86 -42.17
CA TYR A 294 -7.66 11.93 -41.18
C TYR A 294 -6.59 11.66 -40.11
N PRO A 295 -6.95 11.72 -38.82
CA PRO A 295 -6.00 11.41 -37.76
C PRO A 295 -5.56 9.95 -37.84
N SER A 296 -4.27 9.72 -37.62
CA SER A 296 -3.68 8.37 -37.58
C SER A 296 -4.25 7.51 -36.45
N GLU A 297 -4.14 6.18 -36.58
CA GLU A 297 -4.47 5.25 -35.48
C GLU A 297 -3.64 5.52 -34.22
N LYS A 298 -2.38 5.95 -34.38
CA LYS A 298 -1.51 6.31 -33.24
C LYS A 298 -2.01 7.54 -32.49
N SER A 299 -2.48 8.56 -33.21
CA SER A 299 -3.08 9.75 -32.58
C SER A 299 -4.41 9.41 -31.90
N LEU A 300 -5.22 8.55 -32.50
CA LEU A 300 -6.45 8.03 -31.86
C LEU A 300 -6.13 7.23 -30.59
N ALA A 301 -5.09 6.40 -30.59
CA ALA A 301 -4.66 5.66 -29.40
C ALA A 301 -4.14 6.60 -28.30
N LYS A 302 -3.46 7.70 -28.67
CA LYS A 302 -3.03 8.75 -27.73
C LYS A 302 -4.23 9.47 -27.12
N LEU A 303 -5.20 9.87 -27.95
CA LEU A 303 -6.45 10.49 -27.50
C LEU A 303 -7.24 9.55 -26.58
N HIS A 304 -7.35 8.27 -26.93
CA HIS A 304 -7.99 7.27 -26.09
C HIS A 304 -7.30 7.15 -24.72
N LYS A 305 -5.95 7.16 -24.68
CA LYS A 305 -5.17 7.19 -23.43
C LYS A 305 -5.47 8.45 -22.61
N GLN A 306 -5.56 9.62 -23.25
CA GLN A 306 -5.90 10.89 -22.60
C GLN A 306 -7.31 10.87 -22.01
N VAL A 307 -8.31 10.40 -22.77
CA VAL A 307 -9.70 10.26 -22.31
C VAL A 307 -9.81 9.34 -21.10
N ILE A 308 -9.15 8.17 -21.11
CA ILE A 308 -9.14 7.26 -19.96
C ILE A 308 -8.59 7.98 -18.72
N TYR A 309 -7.50 8.73 -18.87
CA TYR A 309 -6.85 9.43 -17.76
C TYR A 309 -7.69 10.59 -17.22
N SER A 310 -8.24 11.44 -18.10
CA SER A 310 -9.03 12.61 -17.68
C SER A 310 -10.34 12.21 -17.00
N VAL A 311 -11.05 11.22 -17.56
CA VAL A 311 -12.28 10.68 -16.95
C VAL A 311 -12.01 10.08 -15.58
N GLN A 312 -10.92 9.31 -15.43
CA GLN A 312 -10.51 8.76 -14.14
C GLN A 312 -10.16 9.88 -13.14
N ARG A 313 -9.38 10.87 -13.57
CA ARG A 313 -8.95 11.99 -12.72
C ARG A 313 -10.14 12.82 -12.23
N HIS A 314 -11.06 13.17 -13.12
CA HIS A 314 -12.28 13.91 -12.79
C HIS A 314 -13.16 13.13 -11.80
N ARG A 315 -13.46 11.86 -12.09
CA ARG A 315 -14.25 11.01 -11.19
C ARG A 315 -13.61 10.86 -9.82
N ARG A 316 -12.27 10.75 -9.78
CA ARG A 316 -11.49 10.66 -8.54
C ARG A 316 -11.59 11.94 -7.72
N THR A 317 -11.32 13.10 -8.31
CA THR A 317 -11.39 14.38 -7.59
C THR A 317 -12.82 14.67 -7.12
N GLN A 318 -13.82 14.29 -7.90
CA GLN A 318 -15.23 14.40 -7.53
C GLN A 318 -15.57 13.55 -6.30
N VAL A 319 -15.14 12.28 -6.24
CA VAL A 319 -15.40 11.44 -5.05
C VAL A 319 -14.60 11.92 -3.84
N GLN A 320 -13.32 12.27 -4.02
CA GLN A 320 -12.51 12.82 -2.93
C GLN A 320 -13.10 14.09 -2.35
N TRP A 321 -13.70 14.92 -3.22
CA TRP A 321 -14.39 16.14 -2.81
C TRP A 321 -15.58 15.82 -1.90
N GLN A 322 -16.42 14.84 -2.27
CA GLN A 322 -17.56 14.42 -1.44
C GLN A 322 -17.12 13.87 -0.08
N ILE A 323 -16.15 12.96 -0.05
CA ILE A 323 -15.63 12.38 1.21
C ILE A 323 -15.05 13.48 2.11
N LEU A 324 -14.34 14.44 1.53
CA LEU A 324 -13.74 15.53 2.30
C LEU A 324 -14.78 16.52 2.83
N LEU A 325 -15.85 16.78 2.07
CA LEU A 325 -16.98 17.58 2.52
C LEU A 325 -17.73 16.91 3.66
N GLU A 326 -18.04 15.62 3.55
CA GLU A 326 -18.65 14.84 4.64
C GLU A 326 -17.80 14.92 5.92
N GLN A 327 -16.48 14.76 5.77
CA GLN A 327 -15.56 14.93 6.89
C GLN A 327 -15.58 16.35 7.46
N ALA A 328 -15.68 17.38 6.61
CA ALA A 328 -15.75 18.77 7.06
C ALA A 328 -17.03 19.03 7.87
N PHE A 329 -18.19 18.65 7.33
CA PHE A 329 -19.48 18.81 7.99
C PHE A 329 -19.54 18.09 9.33
N TYR A 330 -19.07 16.85 9.37
CA TYR A 330 -19.00 16.10 10.62
C TYR A 330 -18.13 16.80 11.68
N LEU A 331 -16.98 17.38 11.28
CA LEU A 331 -16.11 18.11 12.22
C LEU A 331 -16.72 19.45 12.66
N GLU A 332 -17.48 20.12 11.79
CA GLU A 332 -18.27 21.29 12.16
C GLU A 332 -19.35 20.93 13.18
N ASP A 333 -20.02 19.80 13.01
CA ASP A 333 -21.03 19.31 13.94
C ASP A 333 -20.43 18.99 15.31
N VAL A 334 -19.28 18.32 15.35
CA VAL A 334 -18.52 18.11 16.60
C VAL A 334 -18.19 19.44 17.27
N ALA A 335 -17.72 20.44 16.51
CA ALA A 335 -17.36 21.74 17.07
C ALA A 335 -18.59 22.52 17.61
N LYS A 336 -19.72 22.48 16.89
CA LYS A 336 -20.99 23.07 17.33
C LYS A 336 -21.51 22.38 18.60
N ASN A 337 -21.55 21.05 18.63
CA ASN A 337 -22.03 20.27 19.76
C ASN A 337 -21.13 20.38 20.99
N GLU A 338 -19.81 20.59 20.82
CA GLU A 338 -18.90 20.86 21.93
C GLU A 338 -19.21 22.22 22.60
N SER A 339 -19.67 23.20 21.83
CA SER A 339 -20.07 24.52 22.34
C SER A 339 -21.52 24.58 22.86
N SER A 340 -22.35 23.59 22.54
CA SER A 340 -23.74 23.54 22.98
C SER A 340 -23.87 23.16 24.46
N ALA A 341 -24.84 23.77 25.14
CA ALA A 341 -25.20 23.41 26.51
C ALA A 341 -25.93 22.06 26.61
N THR A 342 -26.57 21.62 25.52
CA THR A 342 -27.27 20.34 25.45
C THR A 342 -26.27 19.22 25.17
N ARG A 343 -26.11 18.26 26.09
CA ARG A 343 -25.24 17.08 25.94
C ARG A 343 -25.83 16.01 25.00
N GLN A 344 -26.35 16.45 23.87
CA GLN A 344 -26.93 15.61 22.82
C GLN A 344 -26.22 15.97 21.52
N PHE A 345 -25.72 14.96 20.83
CA PHE A 345 -25.08 15.15 19.54
C PHE A 345 -26.15 15.37 18.47
N VAL A 346 -26.10 16.53 17.81
CA VAL A 346 -27.00 16.88 16.70
C VAL A 346 -26.20 16.93 15.41
N HIS A 347 -26.65 16.17 14.41
CA HIS A 347 -26.08 16.17 13.06
C HIS A 347 -26.77 17.23 12.19
N THR A 348 -26.01 18.04 11.45
CA THR A 348 -26.58 19.00 10.48
C THR A 348 -27.13 18.28 9.26
N PHE A 349 -26.48 17.20 8.83
CA PHE A 349 -26.91 16.33 7.74
C PHE A 349 -27.01 14.89 8.26
N HIS A 350 -28.17 14.25 8.10
CA HIS A 350 -28.28 12.83 8.42
C HIS A 350 -27.54 11.99 7.38
N SER A 351 -26.60 11.17 7.85
CA SER A 351 -25.93 10.15 7.02
C SER A 351 -26.98 9.29 6.31
N GLN A 352 -26.83 9.11 4.99
CA GLN A 352 -27.73 8.30 4.16
C GLN A 352 -27.56 6.78 4.37
N GLU A 353 -26.61 6.34 5.20
CA GLU A 353 -26.42 4.91 5.46
C GLU A 353 -27.48 4.36 6.44
N PRO A 354 -28.06 3.19 6.15
CA PRO A 354 -28.95 2.52 7.10
C PRO A 354 -28.08 2.00 8.26
N GLU A 355 -27.93 2.80 9.31
CA GLU A 355 -27.28 2.34 10.53
C GLU A 355 -28.03 1.11 11.05
N ASN A 356 -27.30 0.02 11.26
CA ASN A 356 -27.85 -1.21 11.83
C ASN A 356 -28.63 -0.86 13.11
N LYS A 357 -29.91 -1.24 13.19
CA LYS A 357 -30.80 -0.91 14.33
C LYS A 357 -30.21 -1.25 15.72
N ILE A 358 -29.29 -2.22 15.76
CA ILE A 358 -28.56 -2.62 16.97
C ILE A 358 -27.56 -1.52 17.41
N ILE A 359 -26.85 -0.92 16.46
CA ILE A 359 -25.90 0.17 16.73
C ILE A 359 -26.67 1.39 17.24
N GLN A 360 -27.78 1.74 16.60
CA GLN A 360 -28.62 2.87 17.02
C GLN A 360 -29.22 2.70 18.43
N TYR A 361 -29.46 1.45 18.87
CA TYR A 361 -29.95 1.17 20.22
C TYR A 361 -28.89 1.44 21.30
N PHE A 362 -27.64 1.08 21.05
CA PHE A 362 -26.54 1.32 22.00
C PHE A 362 -25.93 2.73 21.86
N TYR A 363 -26.00 3.33 20.67
CA TYR A 363 -25.40 4.60 20.34
C TYR A 363 -26.45 5.71 20.37
N THR A 364 -26.90 6.06 21.59
CA THR A 364 -27.81 7.19 21.78
C THR A 364 -27.09 8.52 21.54
N PRO A 365 -27.79 9.62 21.16
CA PRO A 365 -27.18 10.93 20.94
C PRO A 365 -26.37 11.47 22.14
N THR A 366 -26.69 11.03 23.35
CA THR A 366 -25.93 11.38 24.56
C THR A 366 -24.60 10.63 24.64
N VAL A 367 -24.60 9.33 24.32
CA VAL A 367 -23.40 8.49 24.28
C VAL A 367 -22.46 8.97 23.17
N GLU A 368 -23.02 9.31 22.01
CA GLU A 368 -22.27 9.89 20.90
C GLU A 368 -21.58 11.20 21.31
N TRP A 369 -22.28 12.09 22.02
CA TRP A 369 -21.68 13.33 22.52
C TRP A 369 -20.50 13.07 23.48
N TYR A 370 -20.65 12.15 24.44
CA TYR A 370 -19.56 11.79 25.36
C TYR A 370 -18.37 11.15 24.62
N TRP A 371 -18.65 10.32 23.62
CA TRP A 371 -17.60 9.72 22.81
C TRP A 371 -16.85 10.77 22.00
N GLU A 372 -17.56 11.58 21.21
CA GLU A 372 -16.97 12.49 20.24
C GLU A 372 -16.35 13.74 20.87
N CYS A 373 -17.05 14.38 21.81
CA CYS A 373 -16.60 15.65 22.39
C CYS A 373 -15.62 15.45 23.56
N LEU A 374 -15.72 14.35 24.33
CA LEU A 374 -14.91 14.15 25.54
C LEU A 374 -13.88 13.01 25.40
N LEU A 375 -14.32 11.78 25.14
CA LEU A 375 -13.45 10.61 25.20
C LEU A 375 -12.46 10.55 24.04
N ARG A 376 -12.89 10.89 22.82
CA ARG A 376 -12.08 10.79 21.60
C ARG A 376 -10.80 11.65 21.65
N PRO A 377 -10.83 12.94 22.06
CA PRO A 377 -9.59 13.72 22.24
C PRO A 377 -8.64 13.08 23.24
N TRP A 378 -9.13 12.57 24.37
CA TRP A 378 -8.30 11.90 25.38
C TRP A 378 -7.69 10.60 24.86
N PHE A 379 -8.49 9.78 24.17
CA PHE A 379 -8.01 8.56 23.53
C PHE A 379 -6.87 8.85 22.55
N TYR A 380 -7.02 9.86 21.68
CA TYR A 380 -5.96 10.24 20.75
C TYR A 380 -4.70 10.76 21.45
N ARG A 381 -4.82 11.46 22.60
CA ARG A 381 -3.64 11.89 23.38
C ARG A 381 -2.89 10.70 23.97
N VAL A 382 -3.61 9.78 24.62
CA VAL A 382 -3.01 8.57 25.20
C VAL A 382 -2.36 7.74 24.11
N LEU A 383 -3.07 7.51 23.00
CA LEU A 383 -2.54 6.79 21.85
C LEU A 383 -1.28 7.48 21.28
N ALA A 384 -1.29 8.80 21.14
CA ALA A 384 -0.13 9.54 20.65
C ALA A 384 1.09 9.38 21.57
N VAL A 385 0.90 9.42 22.89
CA VAL A 385 1.99 9.21 23.86
C VAL A 385 2.53 7.78 23.77
N VAL A 386 1.65 6.77 23.71
CA VAL A 386 2.05 5.36 23.57
C VAL A 386 2.81 5.11 22.27
N LEU A 387 2.35 5.68 21.14
CA LEU A 387 3.04 5.52 19.87
C LEU A 387 4.37 6.29 19.86
N ALA A 388 4.44 7.47 20.50
CA ALA A 388 5.69 8.23 20.61
C ALA A 388 6.74 7.50 21.46
N THR A 389 6.35 6.90 22.58
CA THR A 389 7.26 6.11 23.40
C THR A 389 7.75 4.88 22.62
N PHE A 390 6.86 4.21 21.88
CA PHE A 390 7.24 3.09 21.04
C PHE A 390 8.21 3.49 19.91
N SER A 391 8.01 4.66 19.27
CA SER A 391 8.98 5.22 18.32
C SER A 391 10.36 5.45 18.94
N VAL A 392 10.41 6.02 20.16
CA VAL A 392 11.67 6.22 20.88
C VAL A 392 12.35 4.89 21.19
N ILE A 393 11.59 3.88 21.62
CA ILE A 393 12.10 2.52 21.87
C ILE A 393 12.73 1.92 20.61
N VAL A 394 12.08 2.08 19.45
CA VAL A 394 12.61 1.63 18.15
C VAL A 394 13.93 2.32 17.83
N VAL A 395 13.96 3.65 17.84
CA VAL A 395 15.19 4.41 17.53
C VAL A 395 16.31 4.08 18.52
N TRP A 396 15.99 3.99 19.81
CA TRP A 396 16.95 3.59 20.83
C TRP A 396 17.51 2.20 20.57
N SER A 397 16.65 1.23 20.25
CA SER A 397 17.06 -0.15 20.01
C SER A 397 17.95 -0.30 18.77
N GLU A 398 17.69 0.48 17.72
CA GLU A 398 18.52 0.53 16.51
C GLU A 398 19.88 1.19 16.79
N CYS A 399 19.91 2.33 17.48
CA CYS A 399 21.16 3.02 17.82
C CYS A 399 22.04 2.22 18.78
N THR A 400 21.44 1.46 19.69
CA THR A 400 22.16 0.69 20.71
C THR A 400 22.45 -0.76 20.31
N PHE A 401 21.95 -1.21 19.15
CA PHE A 401 22.12 -2.58 18.68
C PHE A 401 23.59 -3.04 18.62
N PHE A 402 24.51 -2.13 18.29
CA PHE A 402 25.94 -2.43 18.20
C PHE A 402 26.61 -2.70 19.56
N SER A 403 25.99 -2.32 20.67
CA SER A 403 26.54 -2.58 22.01
C SER A 403 26.17 -3.98 22.49
N THR A 404 27.12 -4.91 22.37
CA THR A 404 26.91 -6.32 22.73
C THR A 404 27.03 -6.58 24.23
N LYS A 405 27.78 -5.76 24.98
CA LYS A 405 27.94 -5.85 26.44
C LYS A 405 28.14 -4.46 27.07
N PRO A 406 27.21 -3.94 27.90
CA PRO A 406 25.90 -4.50 28.24
C PRO A 406 24.91 -4.45 27.05
N VAL A 407 23.92 -5.34 27.02
CA VAL A 407 22.85 -5.32 26.01
C VAL A 407 21.94 -4.12 26.32
N LEU A 408 22.01 -3.09 25.49
CA LEU A 408 21.28 -1.83 25.67
C LEU A 408 19.98 -1.73 24.85
N SER A 409 19.82 -2.60 23.84
CA SER A 409 18.62 -2.67 23.02
C SER A 409 17.45 -3.24 23.83
N LEU A 410 16.36 -2.47 23.93
CA LEU A 410 15.21 -2.83 24.76
C LEU A 410 14.50 -4.08 24.23
N PHE A 411 14.38 -4.23 22.91
CA PHE A 411 13.83 -5.46 22.31
C PHE A 411 14.69 -6.68 22.61
N ALA A 412 16.02 -6.54 22.56
CA ALA A 412 16.92 -7.63 22.90
C ALA A 412 16.79 -8.04 24.38
N VAL A 413 16.67 -7.06 25.29
CA VAL A 413 16.43 -7.32 26.72
C VAL A 413 15.10 -8.05 26.93
N PHE A 414 14.01 -7.62 26.29
CA PHE A 414 12.71 -8.27 26.41
C PHE A 414 12.74 -9.72 25.91
N ILE A 415 13.40 -9.98 24.78
CA ILE A 415 13.52 -11.33 24.22
C ILE A 415 14.39 -12.22 25.12
N GLN A 416 15.52 -11.72 25.63
CA GLN A 416 16.39 -12.50 26.52
C GLN A 416 15.71 -12.86 27.85
N LEU A 417 14.90 -11.95 28.41
CA LEU A 417 14.11 -12.22 29.61
C LEU A 417 13.03 -13.29 29.35
N ALA A 418 12.37 -13.20 28.19
CA ALA A 418 11.34 -14.16 27.80
C ALA A 418 11.91 -15.54 27.45
N GLU A 419 13.12 -15.59 26.88
CA GLU A 419 13.86 -16.82 26.61
C GLU A 419 14.17 -17.58 27.90
N LYS A 420 14.59 -16.87 28.97
CA LYS A 420 14.84 -17.49 30.29
C LYS A 420 13.59 -18.11 30.92
N THR A 421 12.42 -17.58 30.62
CA THR A 421 11.13 -18.05 31.18
C THR A 421 10.39 -19.01 30.23
N TYR A 422 10.97 -19.35 29.07
CA TYR A 422 10.34 -20.15 28.01
C TYR A 422 8.94 -19.65 27.59
N ASN A 423 8.68 -18.34 27.72
CA ASN A 423 7.39 -17.76 27.38
C ASN A 423 7.35 -17.37 25.89
N TYR A 424 7.19 -18.38 25.03
CA TYR A 424 7.16 -18.19 23.57
C TYR A 424 6.00 -17.30 23.10
N ILE A 425 4.85 -17.34 23.78
CA ILE A 425 3.70 -16.48 23.46
C ILE A 425 4.06 -15.00 23.65
N TYR A 426 4.78 -14.66 24.72
CA TYR A 426 5.24 -13.29 24.93
C TYR A 426 6.22 -12.85 23.83
N ILE A 427 7.16 -13.72 23.43
CA ILE A 427 8.10 -13.43 22.35
C ILE A 427 7.35 -13.15 21.05
N GLU A 428 6.39 -14.02 20.70
CA GLU A 428 5.57 -13.88 19.49
C GLU A 428 4.77 -12.57 19.50
N MET A 429 4.09 -12.27 20.60
CA MET A 429 3.30 -11.04 20.74
C MET A 429 4.18 -9.79 20.70
N ALA A 430 5.35 -9.80 21.33
CA ALA A 430 6.28 -8.67 21.32
C ALA A 430 6.86 -8.44 19.91
N CYS A 431 7.27 -9.51 19.22
CA CYS A 431 7.73 -9.45 17.84
C CYS A 431 6.61 -8.96 16.91
N PHE A 432 5.39 -9.50 17.04
CA PHE A 432 4.24 -9.10 16.25
C PHE A 432 3.92 -7.62 16.43
N LEU A 433 3.78 -7.13 17.68
CA LEU A 433 3.49 -5.72 17.96
C LEU A 433 4.54 -4.79 17.38
N THR A 434 5.81 -5.19 17.46
CA THR A 434 6.93 -4.40 16.91
C THR A 434 6.86 -4.34 15.39
N ILE A 435 6.78 -5.48 14.72
CA ILE A 435 6.74 -5.56 13.25
C ILE A 435 5.48 -4.85 12.74
N PHE A 436 4.33 -5.08 13.37
CA PHE A 436 3.08 -4.44 13.01
C PHE A 436 3.16 -2.92 13.09
N PHE A 437 3.75 -2.38 14.16
CA PHE A 437 3.97 -0.94 14.27
C PHE A 437 4.93 -0.41 13.18
N LEU A 438 6.05 -1.08 12.93
CA LEU A 438 6.99 -0.71 11.86
C LEU A 438 6.32 -0.73 10.49
N SER A 439 5.49 -1.74 10.22
CA SER A 439 4.68 -1.83 9.01
C SER A 439 3.68 -0.67 8.90
N ILE A 440 2.99 -0.31 9.98
CA ILE A 440 2.10 0.87 9.98
C ILE A 440 2.89 2.14 9.66
N CYS A 441 4.07 2.33 10.24
CA CYS A 441 4.92 3.49 9.95
C CYS A 441 5.33 3.57 8.49
N VAL A 442 5.80 2.47 7.90
CA VAL A 442 6.22 2.44 6.49
C VAL A 442 5.01 2.64 5.56
N TYR A 443 3.96 1.83 5.70
CA TYR A 443 2.80 1.89 4.80
C TYR A 443 2.03 3.20 4.92
N SER A 444 1.82 3.74 6.13
CA SER A 444 1.17 5.05 6.29
C SER A 444 2.00 6.17 5.64
N THR A 445 3.31 6.01 5.55
CA THR A 445 4.19 7.00 4.91
C THR A 445 4.10 6.94 3.40
N VAL A 446 4.11 5.74 2.82
CA VAL A 446 3.96 5.52 1.37
C VAL A 446 2.69 6.21 0.84
N PHE A 447 1.56 6.09 1.54
CA PHE A 447 0.30 6.72 1.12
C PHE A 447 0.17 8.22 1.44
N ARG A 448 1.06 8.80 2.27
CA ARG A 448 1.01 10.21 2.67
C ARG A 448 2.01 11.11 1.94
N ILE A 449 3.15 10.58 1.50
CA ILE A 449 4.21 11.38 0.87
C ILE A 449 3.77 11.84 -0.54
N ARG A 450 3.81 13.16 -0.76
CA ARG A 450 3.40 13.79 -2.02
C ARG A 450 4.29 13.48 -3.24
N VAL A 451 5.52 12.99 -3.04
CA VAL A 451 6.34 12.45 -4.14
C VAL A 451 5.61 11.31 -4.86
N PHE A 452 4.72 10.63 -4.14
CA PHE A 452 3.81 9.60 -4.63
C PHE A 452 2.39 10.13 -4.94
N ASN A 453 2.16 11.44 -5.13
CA ASN A 453 0.84 12.04 -5.42
C ASN A 453 0.11 11.49 -6.67
N TYR A 454 0.77 10.63 -7.45
CA TYR A 454 0.14 9.84 -8.50
C TYR A 454 -0.69 8.65 -7.97
N TYR A 455 -0.56 8.33 -6.68
CA TYR A 455 -0.98 7.05 -6.10
C TYR A 455 -1.79 7.26 -4.82
N TYR A 456 -3.01 6.74 -4.80
CA TYR A 456 -3.92 6.84 -3.66
C TYR A 456 -4.87 5.64 -3.64
N LEU A 457 -5.14 5.10 -2.45
CA LEU A 457 -6.19 4.10 -2.22
C LEU A 457 -7.47 4.82 -1.77
N ALA A 458 -8.46 4.86 -2.65
CA ALA A 458 -9.77 5.41 -2.37
C ALA A 458 -10.72 4.30 -1.89
N SER A 459 -11.37 4.50 -0.76
CA SER A 459 -12.43 3.59 -0.29
C SER A 459 -13.64 3.61 -1.23
N HIS A 460 -14.60 2.69 -1.01
CA HIS A 460 -15.84 2.56 -1.78
C HIS A 460 -15.63 2.18 -3.25
N HIS A 461 -14.65 1.31 -3.51
CA HIS A 461 -14.38 0.75 -4.84
C HIS A 461 -13.97 1.79 -5.89
N GLN A 462 -13.37 2.91 -5.47
CA GLN A 462 -12.98 4.00 -6.37
C GLN A 462 -11.49 4.00 -6.70
N THR A 463 -10.72 3.00 -6.25
CA THR A 463 -9.30 2.95 -6.58
C THR A 463 -9.10 2.47 -8.01
N ASP A 464 -8.31 3.23 -8.79
CA ASP A 464 -7.95 2.88 -10.15
C ASP A 464 -7.02 1.66 -10.21
N ALA A 465 -7.06 0.94 -11.33
CA ALA A 465 -6.19 -0.22 -11.56
C ALA A 465 -4.70 0.13 -11.40
N TYR A 466 -4.29 1.32 -11.85
CA TYR A 466 -2.90 1.76 -11.73
C TYR A 466 -2.47 1.97 -10.27
N SER A 467 -3.29 2.64 -9.46
CA SER A 467 -3.02 2.87 -8.04
C SER A 467 -3.03 1.56 -7.24
N LEU A 468 -3.91 0.61 -7.57
CA LEU A 468 -3.91 -0.72 -6.95
C LEU A 468 -2.63 -1.50 -7.27
N LEU A 469 -2.20 -1.53 -8.52
CA LEU A 469 -0.97 -2.21 -8.89
C LEU A 469 0.26 -1.56 -8.25
N PHE A 470 0.26 -0.23 -8.14
CA PHE A 470 1.33 0.48 -7.44
C PHE A 470 1.35 0.14 -5.95
N SER A 471 0.19 0.07 -5.30
CA SER A 471 0.13 -0.30 -3.88
C SER A 471 0.56 -1.74 -3.58
N GLY A 472 0.66 -2.60 -4.60
CA GLY A 472 1.21 -3.95 -4.46
C GLY A 472 2.70 -4.03 -4.81
N MET A 473 3.27 -2.99 -5.41
CA MET A 473 4.70 -2.89 -5.71
C MET A 473 5.46 -2.45 -4.47
#